data_AF-A0A2S1XM13-F1
#
_entry.id   AF-A0A2S1XM13-F1
#
_cell.length_a   1.000
_cell.length_b   1.000
_cell.length_c   1.000
_cell.angle_alpha   90.00
_cell.angle_beta   90.00
_cell.angle_gamma   90.00
#
_symmetry.space_group_name_H-M   'P 1'
#
loop_
_entity.id
_entity.type
_entity.pdbx_description
1 polymer ?
#
loop_
_entity_poly.entity_id
_entity_poly.type
_entity_poly.pdbx_seq_one_letter_code
_entity_poly.pdbx_strand_id
1 'polypeptide(L)'
;MKPAVIALFLSFAIGTAAAAAGERTPTHLFAPGDHVDAAGVVRDRGNRPIGRIEADIDGSHVLRDNAGRHIGSVERGFSDGELVIRDGEGRRQGTLERRR
;
A
#
# COMPACT_ATOMS: atom_id res chain seq x y z
N MET A 1 -20.61 -23.90 -60.94
CA MET A 1 -19.84 -22.69 -60.58
C MET A 1 -20.22 -22.35 -59.15
N LYS A 2 -19.29 -22.47 -58.19
CA LYS A 2 -19.55 -22.33 -56.74
C LYS A 2 -19.35 -20.85 -56.35
N PRO A 3 -20.33 -20.16 -55.73
CA PRO A 3 -20.05 -18.88 -55.08
C PRO A 3 -19.44 -19.13 -53.70
N ALA A 4 -18.29 -18.50 -53.46
CA ALA A 4 -17.52 -18.59 -52.24
C ALA A 4 -18.24 -17.88 -51.07
N VAL A 5 -18.26 -18.55 -49.92
CA VAL A 5 -18.68 -18.01 -48.63
C VAL A 5 -17.57 -17.08 -48.12
N ILE A 6 -17.87 -15.80 -47.95
CA ILE A 6 -16.98 -14.83 -47.31
C ILE A 6 -17.24 -14.87 -45.81
N ALA A 7 -16.33 -15.49 -45.05
CA ALA A 7 -16.33 -15.45 -43.59
C ALA A 7 -15.51 -14.26 -43.10
N LEU A 8 -16.18 -13.25 -42.54
CA LEU A 8 -15.57 -12.11 -41.87
C LEU A 8 -15.18 -12.53 -40.44
N PHE A 9 -13.90 -12.85 -40.23
CA PHE A 9 -13.35 -13.09 -38.90
C PHE A 9 -13.11 -11.76 -38.19
N LEU A 10 -14.04 -11.38 -37.31
CA LEU A 10 -13.90 -10.21 -36.44
C LEU A 10 -13.08 -10.63 -35.21
N SER A 11 -11.77 -10.39 -35.27
CA SER A 11 -10.85 -10.62 -34.15
C SER A 11 -11.09 -9.57 -33.06
N PHE A 12 -11.91 -9.90 -32.06
CA PHE A 12 -12.08 -9.06 -30.87
C PHE A 12 -10.91 -9.34 -29.91
N ALA A 13 -9.89 -8.47 -29.92
CA ALA A 13 -8.81 -8.51 -28.96
C ALA A 13 -9.34 -8.07 -27.59
N ILE A 14 -9.71 -9.04 -26.75
CA ILE A 14 -10.06 -8.82 -25.35
C ILE A 14 -8.75 -8.48 -24.62
N GLY A 15 -8.52 -7.19 -24.40
CA GLY A 15 -7.43 -6.70 -23.56
C GLY A 15 -7.67 -7.06 -22.11
N THR A 16 -7.14 -8.19 -21.66
CA THR A 16 -6.98 -8.52 -20.24
C THR A 16 -5.71 -7.84 -19.73
N ALA A 17 -5.79 -6.54 -19.44
CA ALA A 17 -4.78 -5.92 -18.59
C ALA A 17 -4.99 -6.45 -17.18
N ALA A 18 -4.25 -7.54 -16.89
CA ALA A 18 -4.17 -8.17 -15.58
C ALA A 18 -4.04 -7.08 -14.51
N ALA A 19 -4.99 -7.07 -13.58
CA ALA A 19 -4.82 -6.37 -12.33
C ALA A 19 -3.50 -6.86 -11.74
N ALA A 20 -2.49 -5.98 -11.74
CA ALA A 20 -1.31 -6.14 -10.93
C ALA A 20 -1.73 -5.94 -9.46
N ALA A 21 -2.56 -6.85 -8.96
CA ALA A 21 -2.56 -7.23 -7.56
C ALA A 21 -1.20 -7.89 -7.36
N GLY A 22 -0.18 -7.04 -7.18
CA GLY A 22 1.11 -7.51 -6.75
C GLY A 22 0.87 -8.33 -5.51
N GLU A 23 1.19 -9.62 -5.58
CA GLU A 23 1.44 -10.48 -4.44
C GLU A 23 2.55 -9.83 -3.62
N ARG A 24 2.15 -8.86 -2.82
CA ARG A 24 2.86 -8.51 -1.61
C ARG A 24 1.96 -9.13 -0.56
N THR A 25 2.25 -10.36 -0.18
CA THR A 25 2.21 -10.69 1.23
C THR A 25 3.53 -10.15 1.76
N PRO A 26 3.70 -8.84 1.99
CA PRO A 26 4.96 -8.46 2.58
C PRO A 26 4.77 -8.85 4.05
N THR A 27 5.58 -9.79 4.52
CA THR A 27 5.72 -10.02 5.97
C THR A 27 6.19 -8.76 6.70
N HIS A 28 6.52 -7.70 5.95
CA HIS A 28 6.68 -6.32 6.37
C HIS A 28 5.82 -5.38 5.54
N LEU A 29 4.84 -4.71 6.16
CA LEU A 29 4.07 -3.64 5.51
C LEU A 29 4.93 -2.55 4.81
N PHE A 30 6.20 -2.44 5.18
CA PHE A 30 7.14 -1.41 4.71
C PHE A 30 8.51 -1.96 4.34
N ALA A 31 9.21 -1.23 3.49
CA ALA A 31 10.59 -1.51 3.10
C ALA A 31 11.59 -0.76 4.01
N PRO A 32 12.83 -1.28 4.17
CA PRO A 32 13.89 -0.55 4.85
C PRO A 32 14.17 0.80 4.18
N GLY A 33 14.16 1.87 4.97
CA GLY A 33 14.35 3.25 4.49
C GLY A 33 13.05 4.02 4.24
N ASP A 34 11.91 3.38 4.41
CA ASP A 34 10.63 4.07 4.54
C ASP A 34 10.63 4.89 5.84
N HIS A 35 9.94 6.02 5.82
CA HIS A 35 9.91 6.94 6.96
C HIS A 35 8.60 7.73 6.98
N VAL A 36 8.32 8.35 8.12
CA VAL A 36 7.14 9.20 8.30
C VAL A 36 7.59 10.65 8.32
N ASP A 37 6.95 11.50 7.52
CA ASP A 37 7.22 12.94 7.55
C ASP A 37 6.49 13.66 8.69
N ALA A 38 6.82 14.93 8.91
CA ALA A 38 6.21 15.75 9.96
C ALA A 38 4.68 15.86 9.81
N ALA A 39 4.15 15.73 8.59
CA ALA A 39 2.72 15.75 8.28
C ALA A 39 2.04 14.38 8.46
N GLY A 40 2.76 13.36 8.92
CA GLY A 40 2.24 12.01 9.13
C GLY A 40 2.09 11.18 7.85
N VAL A 41 2.68 11.60 6.73
CA VAL A 41 2.68 10.83 5.48
C VAL A 41 3.80 9.82 5.52
N VAL A 42 3.49 8.57 5.19
CA VAL A 42 4.49 7.51 5.04
C VAL A 42 5.08 7.59 3.64
N ARG A 43 6.39 7.71 3.59
CA ARG A 43 7.16 7.87 2.35
C ARG A 43 8.15 6.73 2.20
N ASP A 44 8.31 6.29 0.95
CA ASP A 44 9.36 5.35 0.61
C ASP A 44 10.75 6.00 0.62
N ARG A 45 11.80 5.19 0.44
CA ARG A 45 13.19 5.67 0.28
C ARG A 45 13.35 6.75 -0.82
N GLY A 46 12.51 6.72 -1.85
CA GLY A 46 12.48 7.71 -2.94
C GLY A 46 11.65 8.96 -2.64
N ASN A 47 11.20 9.13 -1.39
CA ASN A 47 10.36 10.21 -0.91
C ASN A 47 8.94 10.24 -1.53
N ARG A 48 8.50 9.13 -2.14
CA ARG A 48 7.15 9.02 -2.72
C ARG A 48 6.15 8.63 -1.63
N PRO A 49 4.95 9.24 -1.61
CA PRO A 49 3.91 8.89 -0.65
C PRO A 49 3.35 7.50 -0.96
N ILE A 50 3.37 6.62 0.04
CA ILE A 50 2.82 5.25 -0.05
C ILE A 50 1.65 5.02 0.90
N GLY A 51 1.46 5.91 1.88
CA GLY A 51 0.34 5.87 2.81
C GLY A 51 0.37 7.04 3.77
N ARG A 52 -0.54 7.03 4.74
CA ARG A 52 -0.65 8.06 5.77
C ARG A 52 -1.01 7.48 7.12
N ILE A 53 -0.45 8.08 8.15
CA ILE A 53 -0.77 7.82 9.54
C ILE A 53 -1.81 8.85 9.97
N GLU A 54 -2.96 8.36 10.39
CA GLU A 54 -4.06 9.18 10.88
C GLU A 54 -4.28 8.88 12.36
N ALA A 55 -4.60 9.92 13.14
CA ALA A 55 -5.07 9.73 14.50
C ALA A 55 -6.50 9.18 14.44
N ASP A 56 -6.71 8.05 15.11
CA ASP A 56 -8.02 7.47 15.32
C ASP A 56 -8.74 8.13 16.51
N ILE A 57 -10.05 7.93 16.61
CA ILE A 57 -10.92 8.62 17.57
C ILE A 57 -10.55 8.28 19.02
N ASP A 58 -9.96 7.10 19.23
CA ASP A 58 -9.51 6.61 20.53
C ASP A 58 -8.09 7.07 20.90
N GLY A 59 -7.46 7.91 20.08
CA GLY A 59 -6.07 8.38 20.27
C GLY A 59 -5.00 7.41 19.75
N SER A 60 -5.41 6.20 19.32
CA SER A 60 -4.59 5.27 18.55
C SER A 60 -4.21 5.87 17.20
N HIS A 61 -3.13 5.42 16.56
CA HIS A 61 -2.80 5.87 15.20
C HIS A 61 -3.05 4.72 14.23
N VAL A 62 -3.74 4.99 13.13
CA VAL A 62 -4.04 4.01 12.08
C VAL A 62 -3.26 4.34 10.83
N LEU A 63 -2.89 3.30 10.12
CA LEU A 63 -2.19 3.38 8.86
C LEU A 63 -3.15 3.10 7.71
N ARG A 64 -3.19 4.04 6.77
CA ARG A 64 -3.98 3.92 5.54
C ARG A 64 -3.09 3.94 4.31
N ASP A 65 -3.48 3.19 3.28
CA ASP A 65 -2.88 3.28 1.95
C ASP A 65 -3.32 4.56 1.22
N ASN A 66 -2.74 4.81 0.04
CA ASN A 66 -3.13 5.96 -0.80
C ASN A 66 -4.59 5.94 -1.28
N ALA A 67 -5.28 4.81 -1.19
CA ALA A 67 -6.71 4.70 -1.49
C ALA A 67 -7.59 4.93 -0.24
N GLY A 68 -6.98 5.22 0.92
CA GLY A 68 -7.68 5.46 2.19
C GLY A 68 -8.08 4.18 2.93
N ARG A 69 -7.66 3.00 2.46
CA ARG A 69 -7.99 1.73 3.11
C ARG A 69 -7.06 1.51 4.30
N HIS A 70 -7.65 1.06 5.41
CA HIS A 70 -6.91 0.65 6.60
C HIS A 70 -6.07 -0.60 6.30
N ILE A 71 -4.77 -0.49 6.54
CA ILE A 71 -3.81 -1.59 6.30
C ILE A 71 -3.07 -2.01 7.58
N GLY A 72 -3.23 -1.28 8.67
CA GLY A 72 -2.62 -1.60 9.95
C GLY A 72 -2.69 -0.46 10.96
N SER A 73 -2.07 -0.67 12.12
CA SER A 73 -1.98 0.33 13.18
C SER A 73 -0.55 0.79 13.40
N VAL A 74 -0.44 1.98 13.98
CA VAL A 74 0.80 2.62 14.39
C VAL A 74 0.72 2.92 15.88
N GLU A 75 1.76 2.53 16.59
CA GLU A 75 1.95 2.84 18.00
C GLU A 75 3.22 3.66 18.17
N ARG A 76 3.25 4.54 19.18
CA ARG A 76 4.52 5.17 19.57
C ARG A 76 5.41 4.12 20.21
N GLY A 77 6.64 4.04 19.72
CA GLY A 77 7.70 3.23 20.32
C GLY A 77 8.22 3.83 21.62
N PHE A 78 9.26 3.19 22.16
CA PHE A 78 9.89 3.62 23.40
C PHE A 78 10.77 4.86 23.21
N SER A 79 11.32 5.06 22.01
CA SER A 79 12.21 6.19 21.71
C SER A 79 11.45 7.37 21.11
N ASP A 80 11.96 8.59 21.33
CA ASP A 80 11.35 9.81 20.78
C ASP A 80 11.36 9.78 19.25
N GLY A 81 10.16 9.77 18.64
CA GLY A 81 10.01 9.67 17.18
C GLY A 81 10.01 8.25 16.61
N GLU A 82 10.17 7.21 17.43
CA GLU A 82 10.02 5.82 17.00
C GLU A 82 8.53 5.47 16.89
N LEU A 83 8.15 4.80 15.80
CA LEU A 83 6.80 4.37 15.50
C LEU A 83 6.80 2.87 15.23
N VAL A 84 6.11 2.10 16.07
CA VAL A 84 5.95 0.66 15.89
C VAL A 84 4.75 0.42 14.97
N ILE A 85 4.97 -0.34 13.90
CA ILE A 85 3.93 -0.67 12.93
C ILE A 85 3.42 -2.07 13.19
N ARG A 86 2.09 -2.22 13.14
CA ARG A 86 1.41 -3.51 13.19
C ARG A 86 0.48 -3.67 11.98
N ASP A 87 0.29 -4.91 11.56
CA ASP A 87 -0.69 -5.23 10.52
C ASP A 87 -2.14 -5.20 11.07
N GLY A 88 -3.12 -5.42 10.19
CA GLY A 88 -4.53 -5.51 10.58
C GLY A 88 -4.88 -6.66 11.53
N GLU A 89 -3.97 -7.63 11.74
CA GLU A 89 -4.10 -8.71 12.72
C GLU A 89 -3.41 -8.36 14.05
N GLY A 90 -2.75 -7.20 14.16
CA GLY A 90 -2.01 -6.75 15.34
C GLY A 90 -0.59 -7.28 15.46
N ARG A 91 -0.07 -7.99 14.45
CA ARG A 91 1.31 -8.51 14.46
C ARG A 91 2.28 -7.38 14.17
N ARG A 92 3.40 -7.33 14.90
CA ARG A 92 4.46 -6.32 14.68
C ARG A 92 5.14 -6.56 13.33
N GLN A 93 5.15 -5.53 12.50
CA GLN A 93 5.74 -5.51 11.17
C GLN A 93 7.08 -4.76 11.14
N GLY A 94 7.36 -3.93 12.14
CA GLY A 94 8.64 -3.22 12.23
C GLY A 94 8.52 -1.91 12.97
N THR A 95 9.51 -1.06 12.75
CA THR A 95 9.58 0.30 13.31
C THR A 95 9.95 1.29 12.22
N LEU A 96 9.27 2.43 12.22
CA LEU A 96 9.56 3.59 11.39
C LEU A 96 10.00 4.74 12.29
N GLU A 97 10.80 5.65 11.73
CA GLU A 97 11.15 6.90 12.39
C GLU A 97 10.31 8.03 11.80
N ARG A 98 9.80 8.89 12.69
CA ARG A 98 9.20 10.17 12.31
C ARG A 98 10.30 11.21 12.17
N ARG A 99 10.54 11.65 10.93
CA ARG A 99 11.40 12.80 10.65
C ARG A 99 10.64 14.09 11.00
N ARG A 100 11.23 14.89 11.88
CA ARG A 100 10.74 16.21 12.29
C ARG A 100 11.34 17.30 11.40
#